data_AF-A0A377TF03-F1
#
_entry.id   AF-A0A377TF03-F1
#
_cell.length_a   1.000
_cell.length_b   1.000
_cell.length_c   1.000
_cell.angle_alpha   90.00
_cell.angle_beta   90.00
_cell.angle_gamma   90.00
#
_symmetry.space_group_name_H-M   'P 1'
#
loop_
_entity.id
_entity.type
_entity.pdbx_description
1 polymer ?
#
loop_
_entity_poly.entity_id
_entity_poly.type
_entity_poly.pdbx_seq_one_letter_code
_entity_poly.pdbx_strand_id
1 'polypeptide(L)'
;MNSLSSVVELYRLANRPEFIDGRFSASIRYSKELKNTLESILSEGFRFGSFDDLNVDDEEFYCIQDIPASGSLLNFEFLVSQSSAESFYESEKEFIKINSLMRGEVPEQYYIVDLDYLSSEQGKPTSIKKIEAICGLITSLSKLSHFHDMKNSGHGNFYRLVFVLHSESKSSSAVIETLLSEEMLEYEEINTSLINSLASIKPASDFHYDEKVNTFRNTLIEYINSSEITFKEIIKNWGLITTLYSNNLAVYMSAFSFQKARKEVAETEIEYADKISKITTEIANKALAIPISLVASIAIFQLTGKIEISITFSGLVIASIIISLIIISQQKQLNRISHAKDIVFSSIEKKIQDDNSDLKIRLIEAKEELKSNAEFCNMVLKSLMTIAWVPVGIGTLGLLYRLIS
;
A
#
# COMPACT_ATOMS: atom_id res chain seq x y z
N MET A 1 -38.43 -13.35 -17.09
CA MET A 1 -39.65 -13.33 -16.24
C MET A 1 -39.54 -14.30 -15.06
N ASN A 2 -38.33 -14.69 -14.63
CA ASN A 2 -38.13 -15.42 -13.37
C ASN A 2 -37.62 -14.40 -12.35
N SER A 3 -38.53 -13.79 -11.58
CA SER A 3 -38.18 -12.81 -10.56
C SER A 3 -39.00 -13.03 -9.30
N LEU A 4 -38.34 -12.84 -8.16
CA LEU A 4 -38.97 -12.83 -6.84
C LEU A 4 -40.08 -11.77 -6.75
N SER A 5 -40.01 -10.71 -7.55
CA SER A 5 -41.01 -9.63 -7.56
C SER A 5 -42.43 -10.14 -7.83
N SER A 6 -42.61 -11.18 -8.66
CA SER A 6 -43.93 -11.74 -8.97
C SER A 6 -44.54 -12.42 -7.73
N VAL A 7 -43.73 -13.08 -6.90
CA VAL A 7 -44.18 -13.66 -5.62
C VAL A 7 -44.54 -12.55 -4.63
N VAL A 8 -43.73 -11.50 -4.57
CA VAL A 8 -44.00 -10.34 -3.69
C VAL A 8 -45.27 -9.62 -4.11
N GLU A 9 -45.52 -9.47 -5.41
CA GLU A 9 -46.76 -8.90 -5.94
C GLU A 9 -47.97 -9.75 -5.54
N LEU A 10 -47.90 -11.08 -5.71
CA LEU A 10 -48.96 -12.00 -5.26
C LEU A 10 -49.20 -11.86 -3.74
N TYR A 11 -48.13 -11.85 -2.94
CA TYR A 11 -48.18 -11.71 -1.49
C TYR A 11 -48.83 -10.39 -1.05
N ARG A 12 -48.50 -9.27 -1.72
CA ARG A 12 -49.07 -7.95 -1.44
C ARG A 12 -50.52 -7.81 -1.90
N LEU A 13 -50.87 -8.34 -3.08
CA LEU A 13 -52.25 -8.39 -3.57
C LEU A 13 -53.15 -9.24 -2.66
N ALA A 14 -52.57 -10.25 -2.02
CA ALA A 14 -53.22 -11.03 -0.96
C ALA A 14 -53.37 -10.28 0.38
N ASN A 15 -53.03 -8.99 0.42
CA ASN A 15 -53.01 -8.16 1.62
C ASN A 15 -52.05 -8.67 2.71
N ARG A 16 -50.91 -9.23 2.28
CA ARG A 16 -49.81 -9.72 3.14
C ARG A 16 -50.30 -10.72 4.20
N PRO A 17 -50.79 -11.89 3.78
CA PRO A 17 -51.22 -12.94 4.69
C PRO A 17 -50.07 -13.39 5.61
N GLU A 18 -50.41 -14.14 6.65
CA GLU A 18 -49.40 -14.70 7.55
C GLU A 18 -48.42 -15.58 6.75
N PHE A 19 -47.12 -15.36 6.96
CA PHE A 19 -46.04 -16.11 6.32
C PHE A 19 -45.33 -16.95 7.39
N ILE A 20 -45.52 -18.27 7.33
CA ILE A 20 -44.98 -19.22 8.33
C ILE A 20 -44.32 -20.36 7.57
N ASP A 21 -43.12 -20.76 7.99
CA ASP A 21 -42.40 -21.93 7.47
C ASP A 21 -42.26 -21.92 5.93
N GLY A 22 -42.07 -20.74 5.35
CA GLY A 22 -41.92 -20.59 3.90
C GLY A 22 -43.23 -20.58 3.12
N ARG A 23 -44.40 -20.57 3.78
CA ARG A 23 -45.71 -20.66 3.15
C ARG A 23 -46.58 -19.47 3.46
N PHE A 24 -47.46 -19.13 2.51
CA PHE A 24 -48.58 -18.24 2.74
C PHE A 24 -49.79 -18.67 1.92
N SER A 25 -50.98 -18.42 2.46
CA SER A 25 -52.24 -18.76 1.80
C SER A 25 -53.22 -17.60 1.90
N ALA A 26 -54.11 -17.49 0.92
CA ALA A 26 -55.14 -16.46 0.92
C ALA A 26 -56.33 -16.83 0.02
N SER A 27 -57.48 -16.23 0.36
CA SER A 27 -58.69 -16.22 -0.45
C SER A 27 -58.98 -14.78 -0.87
N ILE A 28 -58.76 -14.45 -2.14
CA ILE A 28 -58.85 -13.08 -2.64
C ILE A 28 -59.69 -12.98 -3.92
N ARG A 29 -60.25 -11.79 -4.17
CA ARG A 29 -61.07 -11.55 -5.35
C ARG A 29 -60.24 -11.69 -6.62
N TYR A 30 -60.68 -12.53 -7.55
CA TYR A 30 -59.99 -12.72 -8.82
C TYR A 30 -60.01 -11.43 -9.66
N SER A 31 -58.85 -11.05 -10.19
CA SER A 31 -58.66 -9.80 -10.93
C SER A 31 -57.72 -10.01 -12.12
N LYS A 32 -57.75 -9.09 -13.09
CA LYS A 32 -56.85 -9.13 -14.25
C LYS A 32 -55.37 -8.98 -13.84
N GLU A 33 -55.11 -8.23 -12.78
CA GLU A 33 -53.77 -8.05 -12.22
C GLU A 33 -53.23 -9.36 -11.65
N LEU A 34 -54.03 -10.05 -10.81
CA LEU A 34 -53.70 -11.37 -10.28
C LEU A 34 -53.46 -12.40 -11.39
N LYS A 35 -54.28 -12.37 -12.45
CA LYS A 35 -54.08 -13.23 -13.62
C LYS A 35 -52.67 -13.05 -14.21
N ASN A 36 -52.24 -11.82 -14.44
CA ASN A 36 -50.90 -11.54 -15.00
C ASN A 36 -49.78 -12.05 -14.06
N THR A 37 -49.96 -11.88 -12.74
CA THR A 37 -49.01 -12.37 -11.74
C THR A 37 -48.94 -13.91 -11.73
N LEU A 38 -50.09 -14.60 -11.81
CA LEU A 38 -50.17 -16.05 -11.91
C LEU A 38 -49.50 -16.57 -13.20
N GLU A 39 -49.73 -15.92 -14.34
CA GLU A 39 -49.06 -16.24 -15.62
C GLU A 39 -47.53 -16.12 -15.50
N SER A 40 -47.03 -15.13 -14.75
CA SER A 40 -45.59 -14.99 -14.50
C SER A 40 -45.05 -16.11 -13.61
N ILE A 41 -45.78 -16.54 -12.59
CA ILE A 41 -45.34 -17.56 -11.61
C ILE A 41 -45.42 -18.96 -12.21
N LEU A 42 -46.47 -19.27 -12.97
CA LEU A 42 -46.68 -20.57 -13.63
C LEU A 42 -45.84 -20.75 -14.91
N SER A 43 -44.97 -19.78 -15.24
CA SER A 43 -44.10 -19.85 -16.41
C SER A 43 -43.02 -20.91 -16.30
N GLU A 44 -42.67 -21.51 -17.43
CA GLU A 44 -41.61 -22.53 -17.47
C GLU A 44 -40.28 -21.95 -16.94
N GLY A 45 -39.69 -22.66 -15.97
CA GLY A 45 -38.40 -22.28 -15.38
C GLY A 45 -38.48 -21.27 -14.23
N PHE A 46 -39.67 -20.99 -13.70
CA PHE A 46 -39.84 -20.27 -12.44
C PHE A 46 -39.22 -21.05 -11.25
N ARG A 47 -38.51 -20.36 -10.34
CA ARG A 47 -37.71 -21.01 -9.27
C ARG A 47 -37.97 -20.51 -7.86
N PHE A 48 -38.81 -19.49 -7.70
CA PHE A 48 -39.01 -18.82 -6.41
C PHE A 48 -40.12 -19.44 -5.55
N GLY A 49 -40.75 -20.52 -6.01
CA GLY A 49 -41.74 -21.27 -5.25
C GLY A 49 -42.67 -22.07 -6.15
N SER A 50 -43.69 -22.65 -5.53
CA SER A 50 -44.74 -23.43 -6.19
C SER A 50 -46.07 -23.25 -5.46
N PHE A 51 -47.17 -23.45 -6.18
CA PHE A 51 -48.47 -23.59 -5.55
C PHE A 51 -48.67 -25.03 -5.09
N ASP A 52 -49.08 -25.19 -3.83
CA ASP A 52 -49.49 -26.48 -3.27
C ASP A 52 -51.01 -26.67 -3.41
N ASP A 53 -51.77 -25.57 -3.34
CA ASP A 53 -53.19 -25.48 -3.70
C ASP A 53 -53.40 -24.21 -4.54
N LEU A 54 -54.20 -24.32 -5.60
CA LEU A 54 -54.54 -23.21 -6.49
C LEU A 54 -55.87 -23.50 -7.21
N ASN A 55 -56.90 -22.74 -6.88
CA ASN A 55 -58.21 -22.86 -7.50
C ASN A 55 -58.91 -21.49 -7.67
N VAL A 56 -59.75 -21.40 -8.69
CA VAL A 56 -60.64 -20.25 -8.92
C VAL A 56 -62.08 -20.76 -8.93
N ASP A 57 -62.93 -20.19 -8.07
CA ASP A 57 -64.33 -20.60 -7.92
C ASP A 57 -64.50 -22.13 -7.74
N ASP A 58 -63.63 -22.75 -6.92
CA ASP A 58 -63.54 -24.19 -6.63
C ASP A 58 -63.09 -25.09 -7.82
N GLU A 59 -62.60 -24.50 -8.92
CA GLU A 59 -61.97 -25.22 -10.03
C GLU A 59 -60.43 -25.11 -9.94
N GLU A 60 -59.75 -26.24 -9.73
CA GLU A 60 -58.29 -26.34 -9.67
C GLU A 60 -57.62 -26.21 -11.05
N PHE A 61 -56.44 -25.58 -11.09
CA PHE A 61 -55.62 -25.49 -12.30
C PHE A 61 -54.13 -25.48 -11.97
N TYR A 62 -53.32 -26.06 -12.86
CA TYR A 62 -51.90 -26.32 -12.61
C TYR A 62 -50.97 -25.74 -13.67
N CYS A 63 -51.50 -25.25 -14.78
CA CYS A 63 -50.68 -24.71 -15.87
C CYS A 63 -51.28 -23.42 -16.45
N ILE A 64 -50.44 -22.66 -17.17
CA ILE A 64 -50.83 -21.37 -17.76
C ILE A 64 -52.06 -21.48 -18.66
N GLN A 65 -52.19 -22.58 -19.40
CA GLN A 65 -53.27 -22.79 -20.37
C GLN A 65 -54.64 -22.93 -19.69
N ASP A 66 -54.65 -23.35 -18.43
CA ASP A 66 -55.86 -23.65 -17.66
C ASP A 66 -56.32 -22.48 -16.79
N ILE A 67 -55.60 -21.34 -16.80
CA ILE A 67 -55.97 -20.15 -16.03
C ILE A 67 -57.30 -19.56 -16.57
N PRO A 68 -58.37 -19.47 -15.75
CA PRO A 68 -59.65 -18.95 -16.21
C PRO A 68 -59.57 -17.54 -16.79
N ALA A 69 -60.42 -17.23 -17.78
CA ALA A 69 -60.51 -15.88 -18.32
C ALA A 69 -61.19 -14.89 -17.36
N SER A 70 -62.08 -15.41 -16.50
CA SER A 70 -62.83 -14.69 -15.48
C SER A 70 -63.14 -15.62 -14.32
N GLY A 71 -63.23 -15.07 -13.12
CA GLY A 71 -63.62 -15.77 -11.90
C GLY A 71 -63.99 -14.76 -10.83
N SER A 72 -64.51 -15.24 -9.70
CA SER A 72 -64.90 -14.39 -8.58
C SER A 72 -63.89 -14.44 -7.42
N LEU A 73 -63.45 -15.65 -7.06
CA LEU A 73 -62.57 -15.89 -5.92
C LEU A 73 -61.40 -16.79 -6.32
N LEU A 74 -60.18 -16.39 -5.96
CA LEU A 74 -58.95 -17.16 -6.04
C LEU A 74 -58.60 -17.67 -4.65
N ASN A 75 -58.45 -18.98 -4.48
CA ASN A 75 -57.84 -19.58 -3.30
C ASN A 75 -56.50 -20.19 -3.68
N PHE A 76 -55.49 -19.97 -2.84
CA PHE A 76 -54.20 -20.58 -3.06
C PHE A 76 -53.42 -20.80 -1.77
N GLU A 77 -52.54 -21.78 -1.80
CA GLU A 77 -51.43 -21.96 -0.87
C GLU A 77 -50.13 -21.95 -1.66
N PHE A 78 -49.23 -21.02 -1.35
CA PHE A 78 -47.96 -20.86 -2.04
C PHE A 78 -46.80 -21.19 -1.12
N LEU A 79 -45.93 -22.10 -1.58
CA LEU A 79 -44.66 -22.45 -0.95
C LEU A 79 -43.53 -21.68 -1.62
N VAL A 80 -42.90 -20.77 -0.87
CA VAL A 80 -41.71 -20.04 -1.33
C VAL A 80 -40.49 -20.96 -1.29
N SER A 81 -39.68 -20.93 -2.35
CA SER A 81 -38.45 -21.73 -2.42
C SER A 81 -37.42 -21.26 -1.40
N GLN A 82 -36.95 -22.18 -0.55
CA GLN A 82 -35.87 -21.95 0.43
C GLN A 82 -34.54 -22.55 -0.01
N SER A 83 -34.44 -22.99 -1.27
CA SER A 83 -33.26 -23.65 -1.83
C SER A 83 -32.07 -22.73 -2.07
N SER A 84 -32.30 -21.42 -2.09
CA SER A 84 -31.29 -20.39 -2.36
C SER A 84 -31.37 -19.26 -1.32
N ALA A 85 -30.36 -18.39 -1.34
CA ALA A 85 -30.36 -17.16 -0.56
C ALA A 85 -31.26 -16.06 -1.17
N GLU A 86 -31.90 -16.33 -2.32
CA GLU A 86 -32.82 -15.40 -2.97
C GLU A 86 -34.26 -15.81 -2.67
N SER A 87 -34.78 -15.35 -1.53
CA SER A 87 -36.05 -15.83 -0.99
C SER A 87 -36.76 -14.79 -0.12
N PHE A 88 -37.86 -15.21 0.50
CA PHE A 88 -38.56 -14.48 1.55
C PHE A 88 -37.90 -14.77 2.89
N TYR A 89 -37.79 -13.74 3.71
CA TYR A 89 -37.35 -13.82 5.09
C TYR A 89 -38.41 -13.18 5.97
N GLU A 90 -38.85 -13.87 7.02
CA GLU A 90 -39.83 -13.36 7.96
C GLU A 90 -39.37 -12.01 8.53
N SER A 91 -38.13 -11.97 9.00
CA SER A 91 -37.54 -10.79 9.62
C SER A 91 -36.06 -10.64 9.26
N GLU A 92 -35.50 -9.51 9.63
CA GLU A 92 -34.07 -9.26 9.52
C GLU A 92 -33.23 -10.24 10.36
N LYS A 93 -33.81 -10.76 11.45
CA LYS A 93 -33.18 -11.74 12.34
C LYS A 93 -32.94 -13.06 11.64
N GLU A 94 -33.87 -13.47 10.78
CA GLU A 94 -33.69 -14.65 9.93
C GLU A 94 -32.77 -14.36 8.75
N PHE A 95 -32.87 -13.15 8.18
CA PHE A 95 -32.03 -12.76 7.06
C PHE A 95 -30.53 -12.80 7.41
N ILE A 96 -30.11 -12.26 8.55
CA ILE A 96 -28.69 -12.23 8.96
C ILE A 96 -28.06 -13.61 9.20
N LYS A 97 -28.87 -14.67 9.31
CA LYS A 97 -28.38 -16.04 9.56
C LYS A 97 -27.97 -16.78 8.29
N ILE A 98 -28.21 -16.22 7.11
CA ILE A 98 -27.91 -16.94 5.85
C ILE A 98 -26.39 -17.00 5.58
N ASN A 99 -25.94 -18.15 5.08
CA ASN A 99 -24.54 -18.40 4.77
C ASN A 99 -23.94 -17.39 3.78
N SER A 100 -24.75 -16.80 2.90
CA SER A 100 -24.31 -15.80 1.92
C SER A 100 -23.81 -14.53 2.62
N LEU A 101 -24.57 -14.00 3.59
CA LEU A 101 -24.19 -12.79 4.33
C LEU A 101 -22.98 -13.02 5.23
N MET A 102 -22.81 -14.23 5.78
CA MET A 102 -21.58 -14.61 6.49
C MET A 102 -20.34 -14.46 5.61
N ARG A 103 -20.44 -14.70 4.30
CA ARG A 103 -19.33 -14.47 3.35
C ARG A 103 -19.21 -13.01 2.89
N GLY A 104 -20.11 -12.14 3.32
CA GLY A 104 -20.23 -10.78 2.81
C GLY A 104 -20.93 -10.69 1.45
N GLU A 105 -21.64 -11.75 1.03
CA GLU A 105 -22.36 -11.82 -0.25
C GLU A 105 -23.85 -11.52 -0.01
N VAL A 106 -24.30 -10.32 -0.37
CA VAL A 106 -25.71 -9.93 -0.28
C VAL A 106 -26.47 -10.51 -1.48
N PRO A 107 -27.59 -11.23 -1.28
CA PRO A 107 -28.39 -11.76 -2.39
C PRO A 107 -28.91 -10.65 -3.31
N GLU A 108 -29.00 -10.92 -4.61
CA GLU A 108 -29.51 -9.94 -5.58
C GLU A 108 -31.02 -9.69 -5.42
N GLN A 109 -31.78 -10.74 -5.10
CA GLN A 109 -33.23 -10.69 -4.91
C GLN A 109 -33.60 -11.27 -3.55
N TYR A 110 -34.09 -10.45 -2.63
CA TYR A 110 -34.67 -10.90 -1.36
C TYR A 110 -35.84 -10.01 -0.96
N TYR A 111 -36.75 -10.57 -0.16
CA TYR A 111 -37.88 -9.85 0.42
C TYR A 111 -37.93 -10.08 1.94
N ILE A 112 -38.08 -9.01 2.71
CA ILE A 112 -38.24 -9.06 4.17
C ILE A 112 -39.71 -8.77 4.51
N VAL A 113 -40.41 -9.75 5.08
CA VAL A 113 -41.86 -9.69 5.35
C VAL A 113 -42.20 -8.60 6.37
N ASP A 114 -41.53 -8.60 7.52
CA ASP A 114 -41.77 -7.63 8.60
C ASP A 114 -41.59 -6.17 8.17
N LEU A 115 -40.69 -5.94 7.20
CA LEU A 115 -40.38 -4.61 6.69
C LEU A 115 -41.17 -4.25 5.43
N ASP A 116 -41.89 -5.21 4.84
CA ASP A 116 -42.52 -5.08 3.52
C ASP A 116 -41.54 -4.50 2.48
N TYR A 117 -40.32 -5.05 2.44
CA TYR A 117 -39.23 -4.51 1.62
C TYR A 117 -38.69 -5.56 0.66
N LEU A 118 -38.78 -5.26 -0.65
CA LEU A 118 -38.11 -6.00 -1.71
C LEU A 118 -36.79 -5.30 -2.08
N SER A 119 -35.72 -6.07 -2.17
CA SER A 119 -34.36 -5.62 -2.52
C SER A 119 -34.22 -4.65 -3.70
N SER A 120 -35.10 -4.72 -4.70
CA SER A 120 -35.11 -3.84 -5.88
C SER A 120 -35.82 -2.51 -5.68
N GLU A 121 -36.46 -2.30 -4.52
CA GLU A 121 -37.25 -1.11 -4.22
C GLU A 121 -36.40 0.08 -3.75
N GLN A 122 -36.93 1.28 -3.98
CA GLN A 122 -36.37 2.52 -3.44
C GLN A 122 -36.71 2.67 -1.96
N GLY A 123 -35.87 3.37 -1.19
CA GLY A 123 -36.14 3.61 0.23
C GLY A 123 -35.66 2.48 1.17
N LYS A 124 -34.51 1.88 0.85
CA LYS A 124 -33.87 0.81 1.63
C LYS A 124 -33.85 1.09 3.15
N PRO A 125 -34.39 0.18 3.98
CA PRO A 125 -34.37 0.29 5.44
C PRO A 125 -32.96 0.46 6.02
N THR A 126 -32.83 1.20 7.12
CA THR A 126 -31.53 1.52 7.74
C THR A 126 -30.76 0.28 8.17
N SER A 127 -31.46 -0.70 8.73
CA SER A 127 -30.93 -1.99 9.15
C SER A 127 -30.39 -2.82 7.98
N ILE A 128 -31.09 -2.83 6.84
CA ILE A 128 -30.58 -3.44 5.59
C ILE A 128 -29.31 -2.73 5.10
N LYS A 129 -29.25 -1.39 5.14
CA LYS A 129 -28.01 -0.65 4.81
C LYS A 129 -26.84 -1.04 5.72
N LYS A 130 -27.10 -1.28 7.02
CA LYS A 130 -26.08 -1.75 7.96
C LYS A 130 -25.60 -3.16 7.63
N ILE A 131 -26.51 -4.07 7.28
CA ILE A 131 -26.16 -5.43 6.82
C ILE A 131 -25.24 -5.34 5.60
N GLU A 132 -25.58 -4.53 4.60
CA GLU A 132 -24.75 -4.34 3.41
C GLU A 132 -23.37 -3.76 3.74
N ALA A 133 -23.28 -2.82 4.69
CA ALA A 133 -22.01 -2.27 5.15
C ALA A 133 -21.15 -3.34 5.87
N ILE A 134 -21.74 -4.17 6.72
CA ILE A 134 -21.06 -5.29 7.38
C ILE A 134 -20.58 -6.30 6.33
N CYS A 135 -21.43 -6.64 5.35
CA CYS A 135 -21.04 -7.53 4.26
C CYS A 135 -19.89 -6.98 3.43
N GLY A 136 -19.92 -5.69 3.07
CA GLY A 136 -18.82 -5.03 2.37
C GLY A 136 -17.51 -5.05 3.18
N LEU A 137 -17.60 -4.90 4.51
CA LEU A 137 -16.46 -5.05 5.41
C LEU A 137 -15.91 -6.49 5.39
N ILE A 138 -16.78 -7.51 5.48
CA ILE A 138 -16.38 -8.92 5.40
C ILE A 138 -15.67 -9.20 4.08
N THR A 139 -16.20 -8.73 2.95
CA THR A 139 -15.59 -8.89 1.62
C THR A 139 -14.21 -8.25 1.55
N SER A 140 -14.02 -7.08 2.15
CA SER A 140 -12.71 -6.42 2.13
C SER A 140 -11.72 -7.05 3.11
N LEU A 141 -12.19 -7.53 4.26
CA LEU A 141 -11.37 -8.31 5.20
C LEU A 141 -10.93 -9.64 4.59
N SER A 142 -11.80 -10.33 3.84
CA SER A 142 -11.44 -11.61 3.21
C SER A 142 -10.32 -11.44 2.18
N LYS A 143 -10.38 -10.38 1.36
CA LYS A 143 -9.29 -10.01 0.42
C LYS A 143 -7.96 -9.75 1.11
N LEU A 144 -7.98 -9.22 2.33
CA LEU A 144 -6.77 -8.90 3.10
C LEU A 144 -6.30 -10.07 3.98
N SER A 145 -7.16 -11.06 4.23
CA SER A 145 -6.79 -12.27 4.98
C SER A 145 -5.80 -13.13 4.23
N HIS A 146 -5.05 -13.98 4.94
CA HIS A 146 -4.15 -14.95 4.30
C HIS A 146 -4.89 -16.20 3.84
N PHE A 147 -5.95 -16.55 4.56
CA PHE A 147 -6.76 -17.72 4.29
C PHE A 147 -8.18 -17.46 4.77
N HIS A 148 -9.16 -17.95 4.01
CA HIS A 148 -10.56 -17.88 4.39
C HIS A 148 -11.35 -19.10 3.90
N ASP A 149 -12.23 -19.63 4.74
CA ASP A 149 -13.08 -20.77 4.38
C ASP A 149 -14.40 -20.80 5.16
N MET A 150 -15.37 -21.51 4.60
CA MET A 150 -16.61 -21.84 5.32
C MET A 150 -16.34 -23.01 6.26
N LYS A 151 -16.73 -22.87 7.54
CA LYS A 151 -16.65 -23.92 8.54
C LYS A 151 -18.03 -24.24 9.08
N ASN A 152 -18.21 -25.51 9.43
CA ASN A 152 -19.38 -25.99 10.15
C ASN A 152 -18.93 -26.41 11.55
N SER A 153 -19.60 -25.89 12.57
CA SER A 153 -19.45 -26.28 13.97
C SER A 153 -20.75 -26.89 14.47
N GLY A 154 -20.70 -27.56 15.62
CA GLY A 154 -21.93 -28.04 16.29
C GLY A 154 -22.96 -26.95 16.58
N HIS A 155 -22.57 -25.67 16.48
CA HIS A 155 -23.43 -24.48 16.70
C HIS A 155 -23.82 -23.75 15.40
N GLY A 156 -23.46 -24.29 14.23
CA GLY A 156 -23.80 -23.73 12.93
C GLY A 156 -22.60 -23.39 12.05
N ASN A 157 -22.92 -22.77 10.92
CA ASN A 157 -21.99 -22.34 9.88
C ASN A 157 -21.38 -20.98 10.21
N PHE A 158 -20.11 -20.78 9.88
CA PHE A 158 -19.45 -19.48 9.94
C PHE A 158 -18.35 -19.38 8.88
N TYR A 159 -18.12 -18.18 8.38
CA TYR A 159 -17.02 -17.91 7.48
C TYR A 159 -15.81 -17.40 8.27
N ARG A 160 -14.71 -18.14 8.17
CA ARG A 160 -13.50 -17.96 8.96
C ARG A 160 -12.50 -17.16 8.16
N LEU A 161 -11.99 -16.07 8.72
CA LEU A 161 -10.89 -15.27 8.16
C LEU A 161 -9.65 -15.43 9.03
N VAL A 162 -8.52 -15.82 8.43
CA VAL A 162 -7.27 -16.07 9.14
C VAL A 162 -6.22 -15.05 8.73
N PHE A 163 -5.69 -14.35 9.72
CA PHE A 163 -4.59 -13.41 9.59
C PHE A 163 -3.36 -13.98 10.29
N VAL A 164 -2.22 -13.96 9.62
CA VAL A 164 -0.95 -14.49 10.13
C VAL A 164 0.08 -13.37 10.08
N LEU A 165 0.81 -13.20 11.16
CA LEU A 165 2.00 -12.38 11.23
C LEU A 165 3.20 -13.30 11.43
N HIS A 166 4.16 -13.20 10.52
CA HIS A 166 5.46 -13.80 10.70
C HIS A 166 6.46 -12.70 11.06
N SER A 167 6.93 -12.69 12.31
CA SER A 167 8.07 -11.87 12.72
C SER A 167 9.23 -12.79 13.06
N GLU A 168 10.47 -12.28 12.97
CA GLU A 168 11.67 -13.08 13.26
C GLU A 168 11.74 -13.64 14.68
N SER A 169 10.95 -13.09 15.63
CA SER A 169 10.96 -13.52 17.04
C SER A 169 9.67 -14.21 17.50
N LYS A 170 8.52 -13.95 16.87
CA LYS A 170 7.23 -14.59 17.19
C LYS A 170 6.32 -14.67 15.97
N SER A 171 5.64 -15.80 15.81
CA SER A 171 4.47 -15.93 14.93
C SER A 171 3.21 -15.67 15.74
N SER A 172 2.38 -14.74 15.30
CA SER A 172 1.04 -14.52 15.86
C SER A 172 -0.01 -14.67 14.77
N SER A 173 -1.21 -15.05 15.16
CA SER A 173 -2.35 -15.12 14.25
C SER A 173 -3.59 -14.57 14.93
N ALA A 174 -4.56 -14.18 14.12
CA ALA A 174 -5.90 -13.86 14.58
C ALA A 174 -6.91 -14.54 13.65
N VAL A 175 -8.00 -15.02 14.24
CA VAL A 175 -9.09 -15.68 13.53
C VAL A 175 -10.36 -14.87 13.77
N ILE A 176 -11.06 -14.53 12.70
CA ILE A 176 -12.36 -13.86 12.76
C ILE A 176 -13.41 -14.83 12.25
N GLU A 177 -14.42 -15.09 13.07
CA GLU A 177 -15.62 -15.85 12.70
C GLU A 177 -16.75 -14.87 12.39
N THR A 178 -17.13 -14.79 11.12
CA THR A 178 -18.07 -13.79 10.61
C THR A 178 -19.52 -14.21 10.85
N LEU A 179 -19.96 -14.06 12.09
CA LEU A 179 -21.34 -14.30 12.52
C LEU A 179 -22.04 -12.97 12.77
N LEU A 180 -23.10 -12.70 12.00
CA LEU A 180 -23.93 -11.52 12.22
C LEU A 180 -24.88 -11.77 13.40
N SER A 181 -25.12 -10.75 14.21
CA SER A 181 -26.07 -10.76 15.30
C SER A 181 -26.93 -9.49 15.29
N GLU A 182 -28.09 -9.57 15.93
CA GLU A 182 -29.03 -8.44 16.03
C GLU A 182 -28.40 -7.21 16.70
N GLU A 183 -27.56 -7.42 17.72
CA GLU A 183 -26.81 -6.36 18.43
C GLU A 183 -26.02 -5.48 17.44
N MET A 184 -25.49 -6.07 16.37
CA MET A 184 -24.67 -5.36 15.39
C MET A 184 -25.47 -4.38 14.54
N LEU A 185 -26.79 -4.60 14.41
CA LEU A 185 -27.68 -3.69 13.70
C LEU A 185 -27.98 -2.42 14.52
N GLU A 186 -27.66 -2.40 15.81
CA GLU A 186 -27.85 -1.26 16.70
C GLU A 186 -26.62 -0.34 16.77
N TYR A 187 -25.45 -0.81 16.35
CA TYR A 187 -24.19 -0.06 16.41
C TYR A 187 -24.14 1.15 15.48
N GLU A 188 -23.15 2.02 15.71
CA GLU A 188 -22.85 3.17 14.85
C GLU A 188 -22.52 2.75 13.40
N GLU A 189 -22.64 3.69 12.47
CA GLU A 189 -22.40 3.45 11.06
C GLU A 189 -20.94 3.03 10.78
N ILE A 190 -20.78 1.97 9.99
CA ILE A 190 -19.47 1.41 9.65
C ILE A 190 -18.93 2.14 8.42
N ASN A 191 -17.88 2.93 8.61
CA ASN A 191 -17.15 3.52 7.50
C ASN A 191 -16.22 2.48 6.84
N THR A 192 -16.58 2.00 5.66
CA THR A 192 -15.80 1.00 4.91
C THR A 192 -14.81 1.61 3.90
N SER A 193 -14.75 2.94 3.76
CA SER A 193 -13.93 3.61 2.73
C SER A 193 -12.45 3.24 2.79
N LEU A 194 -11.86 3.26 3.99
CA LEU A 194 -10.44 2.97 4.20
C LEU A 194 -10.12 1.54 3.80
N ILE A 195 -10.86 0.56 4.32
CA ILE A 195 -10.56 -0.84 4.02
C ILE A 195 -10.85 -1.20 2.56
N ASN A 196 -11.90 -0.61 1.97
CA ASN A 196 -12.19 -0.79 0.55
C ASN A 196 -11.04 -0.23 -0.31
N SER A 197 -10.49 0.93 0.06
CA SER A 197 -9.32 1.49 -0.62
C SER A 197 -8.11 0.56 -0.51
N LEU A 198 -7.84 0.02 0.68
CA LEU A 198 -6.73 -0.89 0.94
C LEU A 198 -6.88 -2.22 0.18
N ALA A 199 -8.08 -2.82 0.19
CA ALA A 199 -8.39 -4.06 -0.51
C ALA A 199 -8.41 -3.92 -2.05
N SER A 200 -8.47 -2.68 -2.56
CA SER A 200 -8.43 -2.39 -4.00
C SER A 200 -7.03 -2.15 -4.55
N ILE A 201 -6.02 -2.00 -3.69
CA ILE A 201 -4.64 -1.76 -4.12
C ILE A 201 -4.12 -2.99 -4.86
N LYS A 202 -3.58 -2.79 -6.07
CA LYS A 202 -2.90 -3.86 -6.80
C LYS A 202 -1.42 -3.89 -6.39
N PRO A 203 -0.85 -5.05 -6.06
CA PRO A 203 0.56 -5.17 -5.64
C PRO A 203 1.55 -4.51 -6.62
N ALA A 204 1.30 -4.62 -7.93
CA ALA A 204 2.17 -4.04 -8.96
C ALA A 204 2.05 -2.51 -9.13
N SER A 205 1.04 -1.88 -8.53
CA SER A 205 0.73 -0.46 -8.74
C SER A 205 1.20 0.47 -7.61
N ASP A 206 1.55 -0.09 -6.45
CA ASP A 206 1.90 0.68 -5.26
C ASP A 206 3.20 0.15 -4.65
N PHE A 207 4.23 1.00 -4.64
CA PHE A 207 5.55 0.67 -4.07
C PHE A 207 5.52 0.36 -2.57
N HIS A 208 4.45 0.76 -1.88
CA HIS A 208 4.26 0.55 -0.44
C HIS A 208 3.11 -0.41 -0.15
N TYR A 209 2.74 -1.26 -1.13
CA TYR A 209 1.65 -2.21 -0.99
C TYR A 209 1.85 -3.14 0.21
N ASP A 210 3.01 -3.79 0.29
CA ASP A 210 3.30 -4.78 1.33
C ASP A 210 3.29 -4.11 2.71
N GLU A 211 3.85 -2.91 2.83
CA GLU A 211 3.88 -2.13 4.06
C GLU A 211 2.45 -1.76 4.49
N LYS A 212 1.63 -1.21 3.60
CA LYS A 212 0.24 -0.83 3.92
C LYS A 212 -0.60 -2.02 4.37
N VAL A 213 -0.50 -3.15 3.65
CA VAL A 213 -1.27 -4.35 3.95
C VAL A 213 -0.77 -5.04 5.21
N ASN A 214 0.55 -5.16 5.40
CA ASN A 214 1.12 -5.79 6.58
C ASN A 214 0.92 -4.94 7.85
N THR A 215 0.99 -3.62 7.77
CA THR A 215 0.64 -2.74 8.90
C THR A 215 -0.82 -2.91 9.30
N PHE A 216 -1.74 -3.03 8.33
CA PHE A 216 -3.16 -3.31 8.63
C PHE A 216 -3.33 -4.66 9.32
N ARG A 217 -2.75 -5.72 8.74
CA ARG A 217 -2.81 -7.08 9.30
C ARG A 217 -2.25 -7.12 10.72
N ASN A 218 -1.10 -6.50 10.95
CA ASN A 218 -0.50 -6.46 12.28
C ASN A 218 -1.41 -5.73 13.28
N THR A 219 -1.91 -4.55 12.90
CA THR A 219 -2.84 -3.78 13.73
C THR A 219 -4.06 -4.60 14.11
N LEU A 220 -4.65 -5.33 13.15
CA LEU A 220 -5.81 -6.17 13.39
C LEU A 220 -5.50 -7.36 14.31
N ILE A 221 -4.35 -8.02 14.10
CA ILE A 221 -3.91 -9.16 14.93
C ILE A 221 -3.65 -8.71 16.37
N GLU A 222 -2.92 -7.60 16.57
CA GLU A 222 -2.65 -7.04 17.90
C GLU A 222 -3.94 -6.63 18.60
N TYR A 223 -4.87 -5.99 17.88
CA TYR A 223 -6.16 -5.62 18.42
C TYR A 223 -6.93 -6.84 18.93
N ILE A 224 -7.09 -7.87 18.08
CA ILE A 224 -7.86 -9.08 18.42
C ILE A 224 -7.23 -9.84 19.59
N ASN A 225 -5.92 -10.04 19.56
CA ASN A 225 -5.21 -10.83 20.56
C ASN A 225 -5.09 -10.12 21.92
N SER A 226 -5.27 -8.81 21.98
CA SER A 226 -5.19 -8.06 23.23
C SER A 226 -6.31 -8.40 24.23
N SER A 227 -7.48 -8.82 23.74
CA SER A 227 -8.70 -8.94 24.55
C SER A 227 -9.63 -10.10 24.14
N GLU A 228 -9.15 -11.09 23.38
CA GLU A 228 -9.97 -12.19 22.81
C GLU A 228 -11.24 -11.68 22.10
N ILE A 229 -11.04 -10.69 21.22
CA ILE A 229 -12.13 -9.90 20.63
C ILE A 229 -12.94 -10.72 19.63
N THR A 230 -14.27 -10.69 19.79
CA THR A 230 -15.25 -11.32 18.89
C THR A 230 -15.57 -10.45 17.68
N PHE A 231 -16.15 -11.03 16.62
CA PHE A 231 -16.50 -10.26 15.41
C PHE A 231 -17.47 -9.09 15.70
N LYS A 232 -18.43 -9.26 16.61
CA LYS A 232 -19.33 -8.17 17.02
C LYS A 232 -18.58 -6.99 17.64
N GLU A 233 -17.50 -7.24 18.40
CA GLU A 233 -16.68 -6.19 18.99
C GLU A 233 -15.78 -5.51 17.95
N ILE A 234 -15.34 -6.24 16.91
CA ILE A 234 -14.67 -5.65 15.75
C ILE A 234 -15.60 -4.65 15.05
N ILE A 235 -16.86 -5.01 14.83
CA ILE A 235 -17.84 -4.10 14.21
C ILE A 235 -18.08 -2.88 15.11
N LYS A 236 -18.33 -3.11 16.41
CA LYS A 236 -18.56 -2.03 17.38
C LYS A 236 -17.42 -1.02 17.44
N ASN A 237 -16.17 -1.50 17.33
CA ASN A 237 -14.96 -0.67 17.47
C ASN A 237 -14.27 -0.37 16.14
N TRP A 238 -14.95 -0.50 15.01
CA TRP A 238 -14.34 -0.37 13.68
C TRP A 238 -13.65 0.99 13.45
N GLY A 239 -14.25 2.08 13.94
CA GLY A 239 -13.64 3.42 13.90
C GLY A 239 -12.32 3.53 14.68
N LEU A 240 -12.19 2.80 15.78
CA LEU A 240 -10.96 2.75 16.56
C LEU A 240 -9.88 1.93 15.83
N ILE A 241 -10.25 0.79 15.24
CA ILE A 241 -9.31 -0.05 14.46
C ILE A 241 -8.73 0.72 13.27
N THR A 242 -9.58 1.44 12.54
CA THR A 242 -9.14 2.27 11.39
C THR A 242 -8.20 3.40 11.82
N THR A 243 -8.47 4.04 12.97
CA THR A 243 -7.59 5.05 13.56
C THR A 243 -6.24 4.47 13.99
N LEU A 244 -6.25 3.31 14.67
CA LEU A 244 -5.02 2.61 15.05
C LEU A 244 -4.17 2.26 13.84
N TYR A 245 -4.80 1.78 12.76
CA TYR A 245 -4.10 1.48 11.52
C TYR A 245 -3.45 2.73 10.91
N SER A 246 -4.19 3.84 10.80
CA SER A 246 -3.65 5.09 10.25
C SER A 246 -2.46 5.60 11.06
N ASN A 247 -2.52 5.52 12.39
CA ASN A 247 -1.42 5.91 13.27
C ASN A 247 -0.21 4.97 13.09
N ASN A 248 -0.42 3.66 13.09
CA ASN A 248 0.65 2.68 12.91
C ASN A 248 1.33 2.84 11.55
N LEU A 249 0.56 3.12 10.48
CA LEU A 249 1.12 3.37 9.15
C LEU A 249 1.92 4.67 9.12
N ALA A 250 1.44 5.74 9.76
CA ALA A 250 2.16 7.00 9.84
C ALA A 250 3.50 6.84 10.57
N VAL A 251 3.54 6.09 11.69
CA VAL A 251 4.77 5.78 12.42
C VAL A 251 5.72 4.97 11.54
N TYR A 252 5.23 3.94 10.87
CA TYR A 252 6.03 3.13 9.95
C TYR A 252 6.65 3.98 8.83
N MET A 253 5.84 4.81 8.16
CA MET A 253 6.29 5.67 7.06
C MET A 253 7.31 6.72 7.52
N SER A 254 7.15 7.25 8.73
CA SER A 254 8.13 8.16 9.34
C SER A 254 9.47 7.45 9.58
N ALA A 255 9.45 6.26 10.18
CA ALA A 255 10.64 5.45 10.41
C ALA A 255 11.34 5.06 9.10
N PHE A 256 10.58 4.68 8.07
CA PHE A 256 11.12 4.37 6.74
C PHE A 256 11.78 5.60 6.09
N SER A 257 11.13 6.77 6.17
CA SER A 257 11.69 8.03 5.67
C SER A 257 13.01 8.37 6.37
N PHE A 258 13.07 8.19 7.69
CA PHE A 258 14.28 8.38 8.49
C PHE A 258 15.41 7.45 8.07
N GLN A 259 15.14 6.14 7.91
CA GLN A 259 16.15 5.18 7.46
C GLN A 259 16.65 5.49 6.05
N LYS A 260 15.75 5.89 5.14
CA LYS A 260 16.12 6.32 3.78
C LYS A 260 17.03 7.54 3.81
N ALA A 261 16.71 8.54 4.62
CA ALA A 261 17.54 9.73 4.77
C ALA A 261 18.92 9.40 5.38
N ARG A 262 18.97 8.51 6.39
CA ARG A 262 20.23 8.02 6.96
C ARG A 262 21.10 7.32 5.94
N LYS A 263 20.51 6.46 5.09
CA LYS A 263 21.20 5.80 3.99
C LYS A 263 21.72 6.80 2.95
N GLU A 264 20.90 7.79 2.57
CA GLU A 264 21.26 8.86 1.63
C GLU A 264 22.48 9.66 2.15
N VAL A 265 22.53 9.98 3.45
CA VAL A 265 23.71 10.63 4.08
C VAL A 265 24.97 9.77 3.95
N ALA A 266 24.90 8.49 4.34
CA ALA A 266 26.06 7.60 4.32
C ALA A 266 26.58 7.33 2.89
N GLU A 267 25.68 7.12 1.93
CA GLU A 267 26.05 6.92 0.52
C GLU A 267 26.69 8.18 -0.06
N THR A 268 26.13 9.35 0.24
CA THR A 268 26.69 10.64 -0.20
C THR A 268 28.07 10.87 0.40
N GLU A 269 28.25 10.59 1.69
CA GLU A 269 29.54 10.70 2.37
C GLU A 269 30.62 9.84 1.69
N ILE A 270 30.32 8.57 1.46
CA ILE A 270 31.23 7.63 0.78
C ILE A 270 31.56 8.12 -0.64
N GLU A 271 30.57 8.57 -1.41
CA GLU A 271 30.78 9.05 -2.78
C GLU A 271 31.71 10.27 -2.84
N TYR A 272 31.53 11.24 -1.94
CA TYR A 272 32.37 12.43 -1.91
C TYR A 272 33.75 12.15 -1.32
N ALA A 273 33.87 11.27 -0.33
CA ALA A 273 35.16 10.81 0.19
C ALA A 273 35.97 10.13 -0.92
N ASP A 274 35.35 9.25 -1.73
CA ASP A 274 36.00 8.58 -2.87
C ASP A 274 36.47 9.60 -3.92
N LYS A 275 35.65 10.61 -4.24
CA LYS A 275 36.04 11.70 -5.17
C LYS A 275 37.24 12.51 -4.67
N ILE A 276 37.30 12.85 -3.37
CA ILE A 276 38.44 13.58 -2.77
C ILE A 276 39.68 12.67 -2.73
N SER A 277 39.50 11.40 -2.40
CA SER A 277 40.56 10.40 -2.38
C SER A 277 41.20 10.22 -3.76
N LYS A 278 40.38 10.12 -4.82
CA LYS A 278 40.86 10.06 -6.22
C LYS A 278 41.75 11.24 -6.59
N ILE A 279 41.35 12.47 -6.23
CA ILE A 279 42.21 13.65 -6.43
C ILE A 279 43.53 13.49 -5.68
N THR A 280 43.47 13.05 -4.42
CA THR A 280 44.66 12.83 -3.59
C THR A 280 45.60 11.78 -4.20
N THR A 281 45.08 10.66 -4.71
CA THR A 281 45.85 9.63 -5.41
C THR A 281 46.44 10.15 -6.71
N GLU A 282 45.68 10.91 -7.51
CA GLU A 282 46.18 11.53 -8.73
C GLU A 282 47.34 12.49 -8.42
N ILE A 283 47.19 13.31 -7.39
CA ILE A 283 48.24 14.21 -6.92
C ILE A 283 49.49 13.43 -6.48
N ALA A 284 49.33 12.38 -5.68
CA ALA A 284 50.45 11.55 -5.23
C ALA A 284 51.23 10.95 -6.41
N ASN A 285 50.52 10.45 -7.43
CA ASN A 285 51.14 9.93 -8.64
C ASN A 285 51.89 11.02 -9.43
N LYS A 286 51.35 12.24 -9.50
CA LYS A 286 52.01 13.37 -10.19
C LYS A 286 53.20 13.92 -9.41
N ALA A 287 53.17 13.84 -8.08
CA ALA A 287 54.29 14.24 -7.23
C ALA A 287 55.56 13.41 -7.49
N LEU A 288 55.44 12.17 -7.97
CA LEU A 288 56.58 11.34 -8.38
C LEU A 288 57.38 11.91 -9.56
N ALA A 289 56.81 12.83 -10.34
CA ALA A 289 57.53 13.53 -11.40
C ALA A 289 58.56 14.54 -10.85
N ILE A 290 58.36 15.01 -9.61
CA ILE A 290 59.23 16.02 -8.99
C ILE A 290 60.65 15.47 -8.76
N PRO A 291 60.87 14.30 -8.11
CA PRO A 291 62.20 13.73 -7.99
C PRO A 291 62.94 13.55 -9.32
N ILE A 292 62.23 13.14 -10.37
CA ILE A 292 62.81 12.98 -11.71
C ILE A 292 63.31 14.32 -12.25
N SER A 293 62.50 15.37 -12.13
CA SER A 293 62.90 16.73 -12.51
C SER A 293 64.05 17.27 -11.66
N LEU A 294 64.13 16.87 -10.38
CA LEU A 294 65.24 17.23 -9.50
C LEU A 294 66.56 16.61 -9.96
N VAL A 295 66.56 15.32 -10.34
CA VAL A 295 67.75 14.66 -10.91
C VAL A 295 68.20 15.36 -12.19
N ALA A 296 67.27 15.74 -13.06
CA ALA A 296 67.58 16.51 -14.27
C ALA A 296 68.19 17.89 -13.96
N SER A 297 67.72 18.56 -12.90
CA SER A 297 68.29 19.84 -12.47
C SER A 297 69.73 19.73 -11.96
N ILE A 298 70.07 18.62 -11.28
CA ILE A 298 71.43 18.35 -10.79
C ILE A 298 72.37 17.99 -11.96
N ALA A 299 71.86 17.29 -12.99
CA ALA A 299 72.65 16.92 -14.16
C ALA A 299 73.21 18.14 -14.92
N ILE A 300 72.55 19.32 -14.84
CA ILE A 300 73.04 20.57 -15.43
C ILE A 300 74.45 20.93 -14.93
N PHE A 301 74.79 20.61 -13.69
CA PHE A 301 76.13 20.85 -13.15
C PHE A 301 77.20 19.97 -13.80
N GLN A 302 76.85 18.88 -14.48
CA GLN A 302 77.79 17.94 -15.09
C GLN A 302 77.94 18.15 -16.62
N LEU A 303 77.00 18.83 -17.25
CA LEU A 303 77.01 19.11 -18.68
C LEU A 303 78.11 20.12 -19.07
N THR A 304 78.69 19.95 -20.25
CA THR A 304 79.76 20.82 -20.78
C THR A 304 79.34 21.60 -22.03
N GLY A 305 78.37 21.10 -22.82
CA GLY A 305 77.87 21.78 -24.02
C GLY A 305 76.84 22.87 -23.70
N LYS A 306 77.04 24.09 -24.23
CA LYS A 306 76.08 25.21 -24.06
C LYS A 306 74.67 24.87 -24.60
N ILE A 307 74.60 24.17 -25.73
CA ILE A 307 73.32 23.75 -26.34
C ILE A 307 72.62 22.72 -25.45
N GLU A 308 73.37 21.75 -24.92
CA GLU A 308 72.83 20.69 -24.04
C GLU A 308 72.26 21.27 -22.73
N ILE A 309 72.97 22.22 -22.12
CA ILE A 309 72.52 22.95 -20.93
C ILE A 309 71.23 23.72 -21.22
N SER A 310 71.18 24.44 -22.35
CA SER A 310 70.00 25.25 -22.72
C SER A 310 68.76 24.38 -23.00
N ILE A 311 68.93 23.24 -23.68
CA ILE A 311 67.83 22.31 -23.96
C ILE A 311 67.32 21.68 -22.66
N THR A 312 68.23 21.23 -21.78
CA THR A 312 67.87 20.61 -20.50
C THR A 312 67.12 21.58 -19.60
N PHE A 313 67.59 22.83 -19.51
CA PHE A 313 66.93 23.87 -18.71
C PHE A 313 65.55 24.24 -19.27
N SER A 314 65.42 24.40 -20.59
CA SER A 314 64.12 24.65 -21.22
C SER A 314 63.12 23.53 -20.94
N GLY A 315 63.56 22.26 -21.03
CA GLY A 315 62.76 21.10 -20.66
C GLY A 315 62.29 21.14 -19.20
N LEU A 316 63.15 21.58 -18.28
CA LEU A 316 62.82 21.71 -16.86
C LEU A 316 61.77 22.79 -16.59
N VAL A 317 61.87 23.92 -17.27
CA VAL A 317 60.87 25.01 -17.20
C VAL A 317 59.53 24.53 -17.75
N ILE A 318 59.52 23.89 -18.92
CA ILE A 318 58.31 23.34 -19.53
C ILE A 318 57.66 22.29 -18.61
N ALA A 319 58.44 21.38 -18.05
CA ALA A 319 57.94 20.37 -17.12
C ALA A 319 57.30 21.00 -15.88
N SER A 320 57.92 22.04 -15.31
CA SER A 320 57.40 22.74 -14.13
C SER A 320 56.10 23.51 -14.43
N ILE A 321 55.99 24.10 -15.63
CA ILE A 321 54.76 24.71 -16.11
C ILE A 321 53.65 23.67 -16.24
N ILE A 322 53.93 22.51 -16.86
CA ILE A 322 52.94 21.43 -17.03
C ILE A 322 52.45 20.92 -15.66
N ILE A 323 53.37 20.64 -14.73
CA ILE A 323 53.01 20.21 -13.37
C ILE A 323 52.16 21.27 -12.68
N SER A 324 52.51 22.56 -12.80
CA SER A 324 51.74 23.67 -12.23
C SER A 324 50.32 23.74 -12.80
N LEU A 325 50.15 23.58 -14.12
CA LEU A 325 48.84 23.55 -14.76
C LEU A 325 47.99 22.38 -14.28
N ILE A 326 48.60 21.20 -14.10
CA ILE A 326 47.91 20.02 -13.55
C ILE A 326 47.45 20.29 -12.12
N ILE A 327 48.31 20.84 -11.26
CA ILE A 327 47.96 21.19 -9.87
C ILE A 327 46.80 22.20 -9.82
N ILE A 328 46.83 23.24 -10.66
CA ILE A 328 45.74 24.22 -10.78
C ILE A 328 44.43 23.53 -11.22
N SER A 329 44.51 22.60 -12.18
CA SER A 329 43.35 21.84 -12.63
C SER A 329 42.73 21.01 -11.50
N GLN A 330 43.57 20.32 -10.72
CA GLN A 330 43.13 19.52 -9.58
C GLN A 330 42.51 20.39 -8.48
N GLN A 331 43.07 21.57 -8.23
CA GLN A 331 42.48 22.51 -7.28
C GLN A 331 41.09 23.00 -7.73
N LYS A 332 40.90 23.28 -9.02
CA LYS A 332 39.57 23.61 -9.57
C LYS A 332 38.61 22.43 -9.47
N GLN A 333 39.08 21.20 -9.64
CA GLN A 333 38.26 20.00 -9.50
C GLN A 333 37.82 19.79 -8.06
N LEU A 334 38.73 19.94 -7.09
CA LEU A 334 38.43 19.87 -5.66
C LEU A 334 37.37 20.90 -5.27
N ASN A 335 37.52 22.17 -5.69
CA ASN A 335 36.55 23.22 -5.38
C ASN A 335 35.14 22.91 -5.94
N ARG A 336 35.05 22.33 -7.15
CA ARG A 336 33.77 21.92 -7.73
C ARG A 336 33.13 20.79 -6.93
N ILE A 337 33.92 19.82 -6.48
CA ILE A 337 33.45 18.71 -5.65
C ILE A 337 32.97 19.23 -4.29
N SER A 338 33.71 20.13 -3.65
CA SER A 338 33.29 20.75 -2.38
C SER A 338 31.99 21.52 -2.53
N HIS A 339 31.82 22.29 -3.60
CA HIS A 339 30.57 23.01 -3.85
C HIS A 339 29.39 22.08 -4.14
N ALA A 340 29.59 21.03 -4.93
CA ALA A 340 28.56 20.03 -5.21
C ALA A 340 28.13 19.30 -3.93
N LYS A 341 29.09 18.94 -3.07
CA LYS A 341 28.85 18.39 -1.73
C LYS A 341 27.91 19.30 -0.95
N ASP A 342 28.22 20.59 -0.84
CA ASP A 342 27.42 21.52 -0.04
C ASP A 342 25.97 21.64 -0.55
N ILE A 343 25.76 21.63 -1.87
CA ILE A 343 24.40 21.62 -2.46
C ILE A 343 23.65 20.35 -2.05
N VAL A 344 24.24 19.16 -2.24
CA VAL A 344 23.57 17.89 -1.96
C VAL A 344 23.23 17.77 -0.47
N PHE A 345 24.21 18.02 0.41
CA PHE A 345 23.99 17.95 1.85
C PHE A 345 22.98 19.01 2.34
N SER A 346 22.92 20.21 1.74
CA SER A 346 21.89 21.19 2.08
C SER A 346 20.47 20.75 1.69
N SER A 347 20.34 19.97 0.61
CA SER A 347 19.07 19.39 0.18
C SER A 347 18.59 18.32 1.17
N ILE A 348 19.50 17.46 1.61
CA ILE A 348 19.22 16.43 2.64
C ILE A 348 18.85 17.11 3.95
N GLU A 349 19.59 18.14 4.36
CA GLU A 349 19.35 18.89 5.60
C GLU A 349 17.94 19.49 5.66
N LYS A 350 17.40 19.99 4.54
CA LYS A 350 16.02 20.50 4.44
C LYS A 350 14.94 19.44 4.62
N LYS A 351 15.24 18.17 4.37
CA LYS A 351 14.29 17.05 4.56
C LYS A 351 14.20 16.62 6.03
N ILE A 352 15.16 17.01 6.87
CA ILE A 352 15.21 16.68 8.29
C ILE A 352 14.41 17.74 9.05
N GLN A 353 13.28 17.33 9.65
CA GLN A 353 12.41 18.25 10.40
C GLN A 353 12.86 18.45 11.84
N ASP A 354 13.56 17.48 12.44
CA ASP A 354 14.02 17.52 13.83
C ASP A 354 15.53 17.80 13.89
N ASP A 355 15.87 19.02 14.33
CA ASP A 355 17.25 19.49 14.47
C ASP A 355 18.04 18.78 15.57
N ASN A 356 17.39 18.07 16.51
CA ASN A 356 18.07 17.32 17.57
C ASN A 356 18.18 15.81 17.29
N SER A 357 17.81 15.38 16.08
CA SER A 357 17.84 13.97 15.72
C SER A 357 19.27 13.43 15.54
N ASP A 358 19.48 12.13 15.84
CA ASP A 358 20.73 11.39 15.54
C ASP A 358 21.16 11.57 14.06
N LEU A 359 20.18 11.69 13.16
CA LEU A 359 20.43 11.93 11.74
C LEU A 359 21.04 13.30 11.47
N LYS A 360 20.62 14.35 12.18
CA LYS A 360 21.21 15.69 12.05
C LYS A 360 22.67 15.67 12.54
N ILE A 361 22.93 15.01 13.65
CA ILE A 361 24.29 14.84 14.20
C ILE A 361 25.19 14.16 13.16
N ARG A 362 24.77 13.00 12.63
CA ARG A 362 25.52 12.28 11.57
C ARG A 362 25.74 13.12 10.32
N LEU A 363 24.76 13.91 9.91
CA LEU A 363 24.88 14.80 8.76
C LEU A 363 25.94 15.90 9.00
N ILE A 364 25.99 16.44 10.21
CA ILE A 364 27.01 17.43 10.60
C ILE A 364 28.40 16.78 10.62
N GLU A 365 28.53 15.62 11.26
CA GLU A 365 29.78 14.85 11.32
C GLU A 365 30.33 14.56 9.90
N ALA A 366 29.50 14.01 9.01
CA ALA A 366 29.88 13.75 7.62
C ALA A 366 30.31 15.02 6.87
N LYS A 367 29.63 16.16 7.09
CA LYS A 367 30.01 17.44 6.48
C LYS A 367 31.37 17.92 6.99
N GLU A 368 31.65 17.76 8.28
CA GLU A 368 32.91 18.16 8.92
C GLU A 368 34.08 17.27 8.49
N GLU A 369 33.90 15.95 8.46
CA GLU A 369 34.94 15.02 8.00
C GLU A 369 35.32 15.27 6.54
N LEU A 370 34.33 15.41 5.65
CA LEU A 370 34.59 15.73 4.24
C LEU A 370 35.24 17.10 4.06
N LYS A 371 34.90 18.09 4.89
CA LYS A 371 35.53 19.40 4.87
C LYS A 371 37.00 19.30 5.27
N SER A 372 37.30 18.58 6.35
CA SER A 372 38.66 18.31 6.81
C SER A 372 39.50 17.63 5.70
N ASN A 373 38.95 16.61 5.05
CA ASN A 373 39.60 15.92 3.94
C ASN A 373 39.88 16.84 2.74
N ALA A 374 38.93 17.72 2.39
CA ALA A 374 39.12 18.68 1.31
C ALA A 374 40.17 19.75 1.67
N GLU A 375 40.19 20.23 2.91
CA GLU A 375 41.19 21.19 3.39
C GLU A 375 42.60 20.59 3.38
N PHE A 376 42.74 19.34 3.84
CA PHE A 376 44.00 18.60 3.75
C PHE A 376 44.47 18.45 2.29
N CYS A 377 43.59 18.03 1.39
CA CYS A 377 43.91 17.89 -0.04
C CYS A 377 44.36 19.23 -0.66
N ASN A 378 43.67 20.33 -0.32
CA ASN A 378 44.03 21.67 -0.78
C ASN A 378 45.38 22.14 -0.23
N MET A 379 45.69 21.81 1.03
CA MET A 379 47.00 22.08 1.63
C MET A 379 48.11 21.32 0.88
N VAL A 380 47.91 20.03 0.58
CA VAL A 380 48.86 19.22 -0.20
C VAL A 380 49.09 19.80 -1.60
N LEU A 381 48.02 20.20 -2.29
CA LEU A 381 48.11 20.85 -3.61
C LEU A 381 48.97 22.13 -3.57
N LYS A 382 48.75 22.99 -2.58
CA LYS A 382 49.52 24.22 -2.40
C LYS A 382 51.00 23.93 -2.13
N SER A 383 51.29 22.95 -1.28
CA SER A 383 52.67 22.53 -1.00
C SER A 383 53.38 22.02 -2.25
N LEU A 384 52.71 21.17 -3.04
CA LEU A 384 53.28 20.64 -4.29
C LEU A 384 53.50 21.71 -5.35
N MET A 385 52.65 22.74 -5.39
CA MET A 385 52.84 23.89 -6.28
C MET A 385 54.18 24.56 -6.02
N THR A 386 54.52 24.81 -4.75
CA THR A 386 55.80 25.39 -4.37
C THR A 386 56.96 24.47 -4.70
N ILE A 387 56.83 23.17 -4.42
CA ILE A 387 57.89 22.19 -4.66
C ILE A 387 58.16 22.00 -6.16
N ALA A 388 57.14 22.11 -7.02
CA ALA A 388 57.28 21.94 -8.47
C ALA A 388 58.28 22.92 -9.12
N TRP A 389 58.53 24.08 -8.50
CA TRP A 389 59.47 25.08 -9.00
C TRP A 389 60.89 24.96 -8.44
N VAL A 390 61.10 24.14 -7.41
CA VAL A 390 62.43 23.92 -6.80
C VAL A 390 63.47 23.42 -7.82
N PRO A 391 63.16 22.46 -8.71
CA PRO A 391 64.12 22.01 -9.73
C PRO A 391 64.58 23.15 -10.65
N VAL A 392 63.66 24.02 -11.09
CA VAL A 392 64.01 25.18 -11.93
C VAL A 392 64.95 26.11 -11.17
N GLY A 393 64.70 26.37 -9.89
CA GLY A 393 65.58 27.17 -9.05
C GLY A 393 66.99 26.56 -8.87
N ILE A 394 67.10 25.24 -8.81
CA ILE A 394 68.41 24.55 -8.78
C ILE A 394 69.08 24.63 -10.16
N GLY A 395 68.32 24.44 -11.23
CA GLY A 395 68.81 24.50 -12.60
C GLY A 395 69.31 25.90 -12.98
N THR A 396 68.66 26.97 -12.51
CA THR A 396 69.14 28.35 -12.71
C THR A 396 70.47 28.59 -12.01
N LEU A 397 70.65 28.10 -10.77
CA LEU A 397 71.93 28.17 -10.06
C LEU A 397 73.04 27.43 -10.81
N GLY A 398 72.75 26.24 -11.35
CA GLY A 398 73.70 25.47 -12.16
C GLY A 398 74.10 26.18 -13.46
N LEU A 399 73.13 26.82 -14.12
CA LEU A 399 73.36 27.65 -15.30
C LEU A 399 74.29 28.83 -14.99
N LEU A 400 74.03 29.55 -13.90
CA LEU A 400 74.85 30.69 -13.48
C LEU A 400 76.28 30.24 -13.13
N TYR A 401 76.44 29.13 -12.41
CA TYR A 401 77.75 28.57 -12.09
C TYR A 401 78.56 28.27 -13.36
N ARG A 402 77.93 27.68 -14.38
CA ARG A 402 78.57 27.35 -15.67
C ARG A 402 78.83 28.54 -16.59
N LEU A 403 78.20 29.68 -16.34
CA LEU A 403 78.46 30.92 -17.08
C LEU A 403 79.62 31.72 -16.46
N ILE A 404 79.88 31.53 -15.16
CA ILE A 404 80.91 32.23 -14.39
C ILE A 404 82.22 31.43 -14.33
N SER A 405 82.14 30.10 -14.26
CA SER A 405 83.27 29.16 -14.40
C SER A 405 83.54 28.81 -15.85
#